data_AF-A0AAW7F7U5-F1
#
_entry.id   AF-A0AAW7F7U5-F1
#
_cell.length_a   1.000
_cell.length_b   1.000
_cell.length_c   1.000
_cell.angle_alpha   90.00
_cell.angle_beta   90.00
_cell.angle_gamma   90.00
#
_symmetry.space_group_name_H-M   'P 1'
#
loop_
_entity.id
_entity.type
_entity.pdbx_description
1 polymer ?
#
loop_
_entity_poly.entity_id
_entity_poly.type
_entity_poly.pdbx_seq_one_letter_code
_entity_poly.pdbx_strand_id
1 'polypeptide(L)'
;MTKYFAPILSLLIFSSTSMADCNSNSSFCYYTKFGILDQITRSTSGDDYSYLTLNGVNIYKAKTDYMSFMDDDMLDDDMGFFKNNKYFTTKTVITYTLNERCLDRIDYQGFCSISVVLDFSGDKPVISNGFTPDSGNSVIDWVSWGKANAIIVFEDESKFKYMNGHVERIVK
;
A
#
# COMPACT_ATOMS: atom_id res chain seq x y z
N MET A 1 18.81 23.29 -60.34
CA MET A 1 18.70 23.38 -58.86
C MET A 1 17.74 22.30 -58.40
N THR A 2 18.27 21.16 -57.95
CA THR A 2 17.48 20.01 -57.50
C THR A 2 17.31 20.11 -55.99
N LYS A 3 16.09 20.40 -55.52
CA LYS A 3 15.76 20.45 -54.08
C LYS A 3 15.43 19.03 -53.62
N TYR A 4 16.31 18.45 -52.81
CA TYR A 4 16.04 17.19 -52.10
C TYR A 4 15.10 17.49 -50.92
N PHE A 5 13.88 16.96 -50.97
CA PHE A 5 13.00 16.85 -49.81
C PHE A 5 13.40 15.59 -49.04
N ALA A 6 14.01 15.77 -47.87
CA ALA A 6 14.22 14.68 -46.92
C ALA A 6 12.95 14.51 -46.07
N PRO A 7 12.31 13.33 -46.04
CA PRO A 7 11.24 13.07 -45.09
C PRO A 7 11.87 12.81 -43.72
N ILE A 8 11.57 13.67 -42.75
CA ILE A 8 11.91 13.46 -41.33
C ILE A 8 10.95 12.37 -40.83
N LEU A 9 11.45 11.14 -40.76
CA LEU A 9 10.77 10.01 -40.13
C LEU A 9 10.84 10.21 -38.61
N SER A 10 9.82 10.84 -38.03
CA SER A 10 9.66 10.93 -36.57
C SER A 10 9.41 9.52 -36.01
N LEU A 11 10.46 8.91 -35.42
CA LEU A 11 10.31 7.72 -34.60
C LEU A 11 9.46 8.05 -33.38
N LEU A 12 8.19 7.65 -33.41
CA LEU A 12 7.35 7.55 -32.21
C LEU A 12 7.91 6.40 -31.36
N ILE A 13 8.70 6.76 -30.34
CA ILE A 13 9.14 5.83 -29.32
C ILE A 13 7.92 5.53 -28.45
N PHE A 14 7.17 4.49 -28.80
CA PHE A 14 6.21 3.90 -27.89
C PHE A 14 7.02 3.17 -26.82
N SER A 15 7.14 3.77 -25.64
CA SER A 15 7.63 3.06 -24.45
C SER A 15 6.67 1.92 -24.17
N SER A 16 7.01 0.72 -24.64
CA SER A 16 6.37 -0.51 -24.21
C SER A 16 6.64 -0.65 -22.72
N THR A 17 5.67 -0.28 -21.88
CA THR A 17 5.70 -0.60 -20.46
C THR A 17 5.51 -2.12 -20.37
N SER A 18 6.61 -2.86 -20.43
CA SER A 18 6.62 -4.23 -19.93
C SER A 18 6.27 -4.13 -18.46
N MET A 19 5.04 -4.48 -18.10
CA MET A 19 4.73 -4.74 -16.70
C MET A 19 5.64 -5.91 -16.33
N ALA A 20 6.59 -5.68 -15.43
CA ALA A 20 7.28 -6.80 -14.83
C ALA A 20 6.21 -7.74 -14.20
N ASP A 21 6.48 -9.04 -14.19
CA ASP A 21 5.65 -9.97 -13.45
C ASP A 21 6.15 -10.05 -12.02
N CYS A 22 5.22 -10.22 -11.09
CA CYS A 22 5.54 -10.46 -9.70
C CYS A 22 6.40 -11.72 -9.61
N ASN A 23 7.58 -11.55 -9.02
CA ASN A 23 8.43 -12.68 -8.72
C ASN A 23 7.71 -13.54 -7.68
N SER A 24 7.43 -14.79 -8.01
CA SER A 24 6.80 -15.76 -7.10
C SER A 24 7.60 -15.98 -5.81
N ASN A 25 8.86 -15.54 -5.76
CA ASN A 25 9.71 -15.61 -4.57
C ASN A 25 9.61 -14.35 -3.67
N SER A 26 8.94 -13.28 -4.11
CA SER A 26 8.63 -12.15 -3.23
C SER A 26 7.34 -12.46 -2.49
N SER A 27 7.41 -12.57 -1.16
CA SER A 27 6.26 -12.79 -0.30
C SER A 27 5.25 -11.64 -0.29
N PHE A 28 5.57 -10.50 -0.93
CA PHE A 28 4.79 -9.26 -0.83
C PHE A 28 4.69 -8.52 -2.16
N CYS A 29 4.24 -9.22 -3.21
CA CYS A 29 4.10 -8.65 -4.55
C CYS A 29 2.65 -8.58 -5.02
N TYR A 30 2.14 -7.36 -5.17
CA TYR A 30 0.75 -7.09 -5.57
C TYR A 30 0.71 -6.36 -6.90
N TYR A 31 -0.19 -6.79 -7.79
CA TYR A 31 -0.46 -6.04 -9.00
C TYR A 31 -1.44 -4.92 -8.72
N THR A 32 -1.13 -3.72 -9.19
CA THR A 32 -2.02 -2.56 -9.15
C THR A 32 -2.18 -2.01 -10.56
N LYS A 33 -3.16 -1.14 -10.78
CA LYS A 33 -3.29 -0.46 -12.09
C LYS A 33 -2.10 0.43 -12.45
N PHE A 34 -1.29 0.80 -11.45
CA PHE A 34 -0.09 1.61 -11.62
C PHE A 34 1.17 0.78 -11.81
N GLY A 35 1.10 -0.54 -11.66
CA GLY A 35 2.27 -1.41 -11.72
C GLY A 35 2.35 -2.38 -10.55
N ILE A 36 3.55 -2.91 -10.33
CA ILE A 36 3.82 -3.82 -9.21
C ILE A 36 4.08 -3.00 -7.96
N LEU A 37 3.31 -3.29 -6.91
CA LEU A 37 3.63 -2.93 -5.54
C LEU A 37 4.46 -4.07 -4.92
N ASP A 38 5.64 -3.76 -4.41
CA ASP A 38 6.54 -4.73 -3.79
C ASP A 38 7.10 -4.18 -2.47
N GLN A 39 7.55 -5.08 -1.60
CA GLN A 39 8.20 -4.72 -0.35
C GLN A 39 9.67 -5.09 -0.35
N ILE A 40 10.53 -4.15 0.06
CA ILE A 40 11.91 -4.41 0.44
C ILE A 40 11.97 -4.42 1.96
N THR A 41 12.16 -5.59 2.57
CA THR A 41 12.29 -5.73 4.03
C THR A 41 13.59 -5.10 4.53
N ARG A 42 13.67 -4.82 5.84
CA ARG A 42 14.90 -4.32 6.49
C ARG A 42 16.13 -5.19 6.19
N SER A 43 15.96 -6.50 6.22
CA SER A 43 17.07 -7.43 5.93
C SER A 43 17.60 -7.30 4.51
N THR A 44 16.76 -6.89 3.56
CA THR A 44 17.11 -6.75 2.15
C THR A 44 17.61 -5.34 1.81
N SER A 45 17.07 -4.30 2.47
CA SER A 45 17.46 -2.91 2.22
C SER A 45 18.90 -2.60 2.66
N GLY A 46 19.41 -3.32 3.66
CA GLY A 46 20.73 -3.06 4.24
C GLY A 46 20.79 -1.82 5.12
N ASP A 47 19.63 -1.26 5.50
CA ASP A 47 19.47 -0.17 6.46
C ASP A 47 18.41 -0.52 7.52
N ASP A 48 18.06 0.43 8.40
CA ASP A 48 17.09 0.20 9.48
C ASP A 48 15.61 0.28 9.02
N TYR A 49 15.33 0.29 7.71
CA TYR A 49 14.00 0.54 7.15
C TYR A 49 13.49 -0.58 6.26
N SER A 50 12.18 -0.79 6.31
CA SER A 50 11.44 -1.49 5.26
C SER A 50 10.80 -0.47 4.33
N TYR A 51 10.68 -0.82 3.05
CA TYR A 51 10.20 0.04 1.98
C TYR A 51 9.07 -0.60 1.20
N LEU A 52 8.07 0.20 0.81
CA LEU A 52 7.16 -0.15 -0.28
C LEU A 52 7.61 0.55 -1.54
N THR A 53 7.63 -0.21 -2.64
CA THR A 53 7.98 0.31 -3.95
C THR A 53 6.85 0.06 -4.95
N LEU A 54 6.65 1.01 -5.86
CA LEU A 54 5.73 0.89 -6.99
C LEU A 54 6.54 0.97 -8.28
N ASN A 55 6.60 -0.12 -9.04
CA ASN A 55 7.54 -0.31 -10.16
C ASN A 55 9.00 0.02 -9.78
N GLY A 56 9.43 -0.41 -8.59
CA GLY A 56 10.78 -0.14 -8.07
C GLY A 56 11.01 1.28 -7.56
N VAL A 57 10.03 2.19 -7.66
CA VAL A 57 10.11 3.53 -7.06
C VAL A 57 9.57 3.51 -5.64
N ASN A 58 10.36 3.95 -4.67
CA ASN A 58 9.94 4.04 -3.27
C ASN A 58 8.73 4.98 -3.09
N ILE A 59 7.65 4.46 -2.50
CA ILE A 59 6.44 5.23 -2.18
C ILE A 59 6.19 5.35 -0.68
N TYR A 60 6.77 4.47 0.14
CA TYR A 60 6.60 4.47 1.59
C TYR A 60 7.81 3.81 2.27
N LYS A 61 8.18 4.28 3.46
CA LYS A 61 9.20 3.63 4.29
C LYS A 61 8.86 3.73 5.76
N ALA A 62 9.23 2.70 6.52
CA ALA A 62 9.09 2.71 7.98
C ALA A 62 10.26 1.99 8.63
N LYS A 63 10.61 2.43 9.85
CA LYS A 63 11.64 1.79 10.68
C LYS A 63 11.05 0.55 11.36
N THR A 64 11.03 -0.54 10.62
CA THR A 64 10.42 -1.82 10.98
C THR A 64 11.07 -2.95 10.19
N ASP A 65 10.97 -4.17 10.69
CA ASP A 65 11.58 -5.35 10.06
C ASP A 65 10.88 -5.77 8.77
N TYR A 66 9.54 -5.65 8.76
CA TYR A 66 8.67 -5.87 7.61
C TYR A 66 7.31 -5.20 7.83
N MET A 67 6.53 -5.09 6.76
CA MET A 67 5.14 -4.62 6.76
C MET A 67 4.24 -5.79 6.37
N SER A 68 3.21 -6.04 7.18
CA SER A 68 2.16 -7.01 6.86
C SER A 68 1.10 -6.33 6.01
N PHE A 69 0.64 -7.01 4.97
CA PHE A 69 -0.56 -6.63 4.25
C PHE A 69 -1.76 -7.29 4.93
N MET A 70 -2.94 -6.68 4.82
CA MET A 70 -4.18 -7.32 5.23
C MET A 70 -4.33 -8.65 4.49
N ASP A 71 -4.50 -9.74 5.24
CA ASP A 71 -4.46 -11.11 4.71
C ASP A 71 -5.50 -11.35 3.63
N ASP A 72 -5.14 -12.23 2.68
CA ASP A 72 -6.00 -12.60 1.56
C ASP A 72 -7.32 -13.26 2.02
N ASP A 73 -7.35 -13.87 3.21
CA ASP A 73 -8.57 -14.47 3.77
C ASP A 73 -9.58 -13.42 4.27
N MET A 74 -9.18 -12.14 4.34
CA MET A 74 -10.06 -10.99 4.59
C MET A 74 -10.39 -10.21 3.30
N LEU A 75 -10.11 -10.78 2.12
CA LEU A 75 -10.51 -10.23 0.83
C LEU A 75 -12.03 -10.27 0.67
N ASP A 76 -12.70 -9.20 1.10
CA ASP A 76 -13.96 -8.83 0.46
C ASP A 76 -13.70 -8.49 -1.01
N ASP A 77 -14.70 -8.76 -1.86
CA ASP A 77 -14.67 -8.54 -3.32
C ASP A 77 -14.28 -7.10 -3.73
N ASP A 78 -14.28 -6.15 -2.79
CA ASP A 78 -14.04 -4.73 -3.00
C ASP A 78 -12.55 -4.29 -2.89
N MET A 79 -11.61 -5.20 -2.60
CA MET A 79 -10.18 -4.84 -2.52
C MET A 79 -9.51 -4.70 -3.89
N GLY A 80 -10.15 -5.15 -4.98
CA GLY A 80 -9.52 -5.24 -6.29
C GLY A 80 -10.44 -5.74 -7.40
N PHE A 81 -9.87 -6.08 -8.55
CA PHE A 81 -10.61 -6.65 -9.67
C PHE A 81 -9.74 -7.61 -10.48
N PHE A 82 -10.37 -8.60 -11.12
CA PHE A 82 -9.71 -9.47 -12.09
C PHE A 82 -9.70 -8.85 -13.49
N LYS A 83 -8.55 -8.89 -14.15
CA LYS A 83 -8.39 -8.58 -15.58
C LYS A 83 -7.40 -9.55 -16.20
N ASN A 84 -7.79 -10.21 -17.30
CA ASN A 84 -6.95 -11.20 -17.98
C ASN A 84 -6.38 -12.28 -17.03
N ASN A 85 -7.24 -12.83 -16.16
CA ASN A 85 -6.86 -13.85 -15.16
C ASN A 85 -5.81 -13.40 -14.13
N LYS A 86 -5.67 -12.08 -13.93
CA LYS A 86 -4.75 -11.46 -12.98
C LYS A 86 -5.54 -10.56 -12.03
N TYR A 87 -5.37 -10.72 -10.73
CA TYR A 87 -6.00 -9.88 -9.72
C TYR A 87 -5.23 -8.57 -9.58
N PHE A 88 -5.93 -7.44 -9.60
CA PHE A 88 -5.38 -6.12 -9.41
C PHE A 88 -5.93 -5.49 -8.13
N THR A 89 -5.07 -5.29 -7.16
CA THR A 89 -5.35 -4.59 -5.91
C THR A 89 -5.65 -3.12 -6.21
N THR A 90 -6.78 -2.64 -5.72
CA THR A 90 -7.19 -1.23 -5.80
C THR A 90 -7.10 -0.53 -4.45
N LYS A 91 -7.30 -1.24 -3.35
CA LYS A 91 -7.13 -0.73 -1.99
C LYS A 91 -6.63 -1.85 -1.08
N THR A 92 -5.82 -1.50 -0.08
CA THR A 92 -5.40 -2.42 0.98
C THR A 92 -4.94 -1.63 2.19
N VAL A 93 -4.78 -2.30 3.33
CA VAL A 93 -4.16 -1.74 4.52
C VAL A 93 -2.85 -2.49 4.75
N ILE A 94 -1.77 -1.75 4.97
CA ILE A 94 -0.55 -2.31 5.53
C ILE A 94 -0.48 -2.01 7.01
N THR A 95 0.06 -2.93 7.79
CA THR A 95 0.30 -2.77 9.23
C THR A 95 1.73 -3.17 9.53
N TYR A 96 2.43 -2.38 10.35
CA TYR A 96 3.76 -2.72 10.83
C TYR A 96 3.93 -2.31 12.27
N THR A 97 4.78 -3.03 12.99
CA THR A 97 5.11 -2.72 14.37
C THR A 97 6.38 -1.88 14.41
N LEU A 98 6.34 -0.77 15.15
CA LEU A 98 7.53 0.04 15.37
C LEU A 98 8.59 -0.76 16.12
N ASN A 99 9.85 -0.57 15.75
CA ASN A 99 10.98 -1.14 16.50
C ASN A 99 11.19 -0.43 17.86
N GLU A 100 10.48 0.67 18.10
CA GLU A 100 10.51 1.47 19.32
C GLU A 100 9.20 1.31 20.10
N ARG A 101 9.26 1.42 21.44
CA ARG A 101 8.07 1.31 22.29
C ARG A 101 7.13 2.49 22.09
N CYS A 102 5.85 2.29 22.40
CA CYS A 102 4.87 3.38 22.50
C CYS A 102 5.21 4.30 23.69
N LEU A 103 6.09 5.29 23.50
CA LEU A 103 6.47 6.19 24.60
C LEU A 103 5.32 7.14 25.00
N ASP A 104 4.37 7.37 24.09
CA ASP A 104 3.31 8.37 24.28
C ASP A 104 2.01 7.79 24.83
N ARG A 105 1.90 6.46 25.01
CA ARG A 105 0.72 5.81 25.61
C ARG A 105 1.06 5.26 26.99
N ILE A 106 0.74 6.05 28.02
CA ILE A 106 1.02 5.73 29.44
C ILE A 106 0.45 4.36 29.83
N ASP A 107 -0.70 3.98 29.27
CA ASP A 107 -1.41 2.75 29.61
C ASP A 107 -0.92 1.51 28.82
N TYR A 108 -0.02 1.68 27.84
CA TYR A 108 0.46 0.59 26.99
C TYR A 108 1.99 0.61 26.84
N GLN A 109 2.67 -0.29 27.55
CA GLN A 109 4.15 -0.40 27.55
C GLN A 109 4.72 -1.30 26.43
N GLY A 110 3.88 -1.74 25.49
CA GLY A 110 4.28 -2.59 24.38
C GLY A 110 4.79 -1.82 23.15
N PHE A 111 4.79 -2.51 22.01
CA PHE A 111 5.11 -1.91 20.71
C PHE A 111 3.85 -1.46 19.99
N CYS A 112 3.93 -0.32 19.29
CA CYS A 112 2.79 0.22 18.57
C CYS A 112 2.78 -0.35 17.16
N SER A 113 1.63 -0.88 16.77
CA SER A 113 1.31 -1.16 15.38
C SER A 113 0.78 0.12 14.74
N ILE A 114 1.34 0.45 13.58
CA ILE A 114 0.87 1.52 12.71
C ILE A 114 0.29 0.88 11.47
N SER A 115 -0.95 1.24 11.18
CA SER A 115 -1.63 0.89 9.94
C SER A 115 -1.65 2.08 8.98
N VAL A 116 -1.63 1.80 7.68
CA VAL A 116 -1.68 2.78 6.59
C VAL A 116 -2.53 2.24 5.47
N VAL A 117 -3.47 3.04 4.95
CA VAL A 117 -4.25 2.70 3.77
C VAL A 117 -3.44 3.03 2.51
N LEU A 118 -3.34 2.05 1.62
CA LEU A 118 -2.87 2.21 0.26
C LEU A 118 -4.08 2.24 -0.68
N ASP A 119 -4.26 3.32 -1.42
CA ASP A 119 -5.36 3.50 -2.35
C ASP A 119 -4.84 3.75 -3.77
N PHE A 120 -5.12 2.77 -4.65
CA PHE A 120 -4.78 2.76 -6.06
C PHE A 120 -6.02 2.90 -6.97
N SER A 121 -7.20 3.22 -6.43
CA SER A 121 -8.43 3.26 -7.22
C SER A 121 -8.56 4.55 -8.06
N GLY A 122 -8.04 5.67 -7.57
CA GLY A 122 -8.09 7.00 -8.23
C GLY A 122 -7.04 7.21 -9.31
N ASP A 123 -6.89 8.41 -9.88
CA ASP A 123 -5.96 8.66 -11.00
C ASP A 123 -4.48 8.64 -10.62
N LYS A 124 -4.18 8.68 -9.32
CA LYS A 124 -2.83 8.57 -8.75
C LYS A 124 -2.87 7.68 -7.50
N PRO A 125 -1.76 7.02 -7.14
CA PRO A 125 -1.63 6.36 -5.84
C PRO A 125 -1.80 7.36 -4.70
N VAL A 126 -2.50 6.95 -3.65
CA VAL A 126 -2.69 7.71 -2.42
C VAL A 126 -2.29 6.84 -1.24
N ILE A 127 -1.51 7.40 -0.33
CA ILE A 127 -1.08 6.77 0.92
C ILE A 127 -1.60 7.64 2.04
N SER A 128 -2.34 7.05 2.97
CA SER A 128 -2.86 7.80 4.12
C SER A 128 -1.78 8.19 5.13
N ASN A 129 -2.18 9.00 6.12
CA ASN A 129 -1.47 9.04 7.39
C ASN A 129 -1.45 7.65 8.07
N GLY A 130 -0.49 7.48 8.98
CA GLY A 130 -0.48 6.37 9.93
C GLY A 130 -1.57 6.53 10.98
N PHE A 131 -2.14 5.41 11.40
CA PHE A 131 -3.10 5.33 12.51
C PHE A 131 -2.82 4.08 13.34
N THR A 132 -3.14 4.16 14.64
CA THR A 132 -2.83 3.11 15.63
C THR A 132 -4.09 2.82 16.45
N PRO A 133 -4.44 1.55 16.67
CA PRO A 133 -5.60 1.17 17.47
C PRO A 133 -5.49 1.63 18.92
N ASP A 134 -6.58 1.54 19.69
CA ASP A 134 -6.64 2.11 21.04
C ASP A 134 -5.73 1.35 22.02
N SER A 135 -5.68 0.03 21.89
CA SER A 135 -4.76 -0.86 22.62
C SER A 135 -3.31 -0.82 22.11
N GLY A 136 -3.01 -0.07 21.05
CA GLY A 136 -1.66 0.09 20.50
C GLY A 136 -1.23 -1.01 19.52
N ASN A 137 -1.63 -2.27 19.73
CA ASN A 137 -1.20 -3.41 18.90
C ASN A 137 -2.34 -4.37 18.49
N SER A 138 -3.60 -3.95 18.58
CA SER A 138 -4.72 -4.76 18.09
C SER A 138 -4.58 -5.05 16.59
N VAL A 139 -5.13 -6.19 16.17
CA VAL A 139 -5.20 -6.60 14.77
C VAL A 139 -6.48 -6.04 14.14
N ILE A 140 -6.45 -5.80 12.83
CA ILE A 140 -7.65 -5.43 12.07
C ILE A 140 -8.60 -6.63 12.09
N ASP A 141 -9.82 -6.41 12.57
CA ASP A 141 -10.90 -7.41 12.58
C ASP A 141 -11.58 -7.46 11.20
N TRP A 142 -11.99 -6.29 10.69
CA TRP A 142 -12.55 -6.17 9.34
C TRP A 142 -12.41 -4.76 8.78
N VAL A 143 -12.54 -4.67 7.45
CA VAL A 143 -12.61 -3.41 6.71
C VAL A 143 -13.80 -3.43 5.77
N SER A 144 -14.65 -2.41 5.83
CA SER A 144 -15.74 -2.21 4.89
C SER A 144 -15.34 -1.12 3.89
N TRP A 145 -15.15 -1.51 2.63
CA TRP A 145 -14.77 -0.62 1.55
C TRP A 145 -16.01 -0.03 0.87
N GLY A 146 -16.30 1.25 1.14
CA GLY A 146 -17.34 2.00 0.44
C GLY A 146 -16.80 2.78 -0.76
N LYS A 147 -17.72 3.24 -1.62
CA LYS A 147 -17.37 4.09 -2.79
C LYS A 147 -16.71 5.41 -2.40
N ALA A 148 -17.11 6.01 -1.29
CA ALA A 148 -16.68 7.34 -0.86
C ALA A 148 -15.76 7.31 0.38
N ASN A 149 -15.84 6.26 1.19
CA ASN A 149 -15.06 6.11 2.41
C ASN A 149 -14.86 4.62 2.71
N ALA A 150 -13.98 4.30 3.65
CA ALA A 150 -13.88 2.97 4.24
C ALA A 150 -13.98 3.05 5.76
N ILE A 151 -14.50 2.00 6.37
CA ILE A 151 -14.53 1.83 7.82
C ILE A 151 -13.60 0.67 8.17
N ILE A 152 -12.63 0.94 9.03
CA ILE A 152 -11.61 -0.01 9.48
C ILE A 152 -11.85 -0.25 10.97
N VAL A 153 -12.02 -1.51 11.36
CA VAL A 153 -12.29 -1.88 12.75
C VAL A 153 -11.24 -2.87 13.23
N PHE A 154 -10.74 -2.63 14.43
CA PHE A 154 -9.79 -3.50 15.11
C PHE A 154 -10.51 -4.37 16.15
N GLU A 155 -9.87 -5.47 16.56
CA GLU A 155 -10.41 -6.40 17.57
C GLU A 155 -10.65 -5.72 18.93
N ASP A 156 -9.95 -4.63 19.23
CA ASP A 156 -10.18 -3.80 20.43
C ASP A 156 -11.36 -2.81 20.30
N GLU A 157 -12.19 -3.01 19.27
CA GLU A 157 -13.35 -2.19 18.91
C GLU A 157 -13.02 -0.76 18.46
N SER A 158 -11.74 -0.38 18.35
CA SER A 158 -11.37 0.91 17.79
C SER A 158 -11.73 0.99 16.31
N LYS A 159 -12.35 2.11 15.91
CA LYS A 159 -12.91 2.33 14.58
C LYS A 159 -12.30 3.56 13.92
N PHE A 160 -11.96 3.41 12.66
CA PHE A 160 -11.35 4.46 11.85
C PHE A 160 -12.11 4.62 10.55
N LYS A 161 -12.14 5.85 10.06
CA LYS A 161 -12.72 6.20 8.77
C LYS A 161 -11.63 6.66 7.83
N TYR A 162 -11.47 5.98 6.71
CA TYR A 162 -10.67 6.45 5.58
C TYR A 162 -11.56 7.28 4.64
N MET A 163 -11.11 8.47 4.25
CA MET A 163 -11.75 9.30 3.24
C MET A 163 -10.75 10.27 2.62
N ASN A 164 -10.71 10.35 1.28
CA ASN A 164 -9.86 11.30 0.55
C ASN A 164 -8.37 11.27 0.92
N GLY A 165 -7.80 10.08 1.16
CA GLY A 165 -6.39 9.96 1.54
C GLY A 165 -6.07 10.25 3.00
N HIS A 166 -7.08 10.40 3.86
CA HIS A 166 -6.89 10.63 5.29
C HIS A 166 -7.66 9.60 6.11
N VAL A 167 -7.09 9.20 7.25
CA VAL A 167 -7.70 8.29 8.21
C VAL A 167 -7.89 9.01 9.54
N GLU A 168 -9.13 9.00 10.04
CA GLU A 168 -9.53 9.63 11.30
C GLU A 168 -10.17 8.60 12.24
N ARG A 169 -9.93 8.76 13.55
CA ARG A 169 -10.60 7.97 14.58
C ARG A 169 -12.07 8.38 14.67
N ILE A 170 -12.97 7.40 14.66
CA ILE A 170 -14.40 7.63 14.90
C ILE A 170 -14.64 7.64 16.41
N VAL A 171 -14.69 8.84 17.00
CA VAL A 171 -15.05 9.03 18.42
C VAL A 171 -16.57 9.05 18.52
N LYS A 172 -17.13 8.24 19.43
CA LYS A 172 -18.56 8.26 19.76
C LYS A 172 -18.88 9.42 20.71
#